data_AF-A0A350QPD7-F1
#
_entry.id   AF-A0A350QPD7-F1
#
_cell.length_a   1.000
_cell.length_b   1.000
_cell.length_c   1.000
_cell.angle_alpha   90.00
_cell.angle_beta   90.00
_cell.angle_gamma   90.00
#
_symmetry.space_group_name_H-M   'P 1'
#
loop_
_entity.id
_entity.type
_entity.pdbx_description
1 polymer ?
#
loop_
_entity_poly.entity_id
_entity_poly.type
_entity_poly.pdbx_seq_one_letter_code
_entity_poly.pdbx_strand_id
1 'polypeptide(L)'
;RSAGSLAFDLLASRGLLTAVEDARPDNLGQQPPSGGGGVPEVPWAAGGSEPKDFLGNSFLMWLWWRGDVNEGLFDLADGTSVSVALDRSIESECGWGITGRQTLNGDTPSRWAEASIATLAGKLPRRVGLVVSDGVQEWNCSLQGDRFVVSGLRLPRPEEPAETPLEAALERIGSITSFDTLMNGLYTVFLEERFSSRWSASRSGIANWISQRSRPRTGFATDSMVQADSTASVPVHSE
;
A
#
# COMPACT_ATOMS: atom_id res chain seq x y z
N ARG A 1 13.14 12.93 9.17
CA ARG A 1 12.93 11.81 10.12
C ARG A 1 12.70 10.57 9.27
N SER A 2 13.18 9.39 9.68
CA SER A 2 12.88 8.15 8.96
C SER A 2 11.63 7.51 9.55
N ALA A 3 11.13 6.42 8.95
CA ALA A 3 9.94 5.76 9.46
C ALA A 3 10.17 5.10 10.83
N GLY A 4 11.38 4.59 11.08
CA GLY A 4 11.74 4.00 12.37
C GLY A 4 11.80 5.05 13.47
N SER A 5 12.44 6.19 13.24
CA SER A 5 12.52 7.25 14.25
C SER A 5 11.17 7.90 14.52
N LEU A 6 10.33 8.08 13.49
CA LEU A 6 8.96 8.54 13.69
C LEU A 6 8.12 7.54 14.49
N ALA A 7 8.27 6.23 14.25
CA ALA A 7 7.58 5.21 15.04
C ALA A 7 8.01 5.24 16.51
N PHE A 8 9.30 5.44 16.77
CA PHE A 8 9.80 5.60 18.13
C PHE A 8 9.14 6.81 18.82
N ASP A 9 9.13 7.98 18.18
CA ASP A 9 8.50 9.20 18.71
C ASP A 9 7.01 9.00 19.02
N LEU A 10 6.25 8.40 18.10
CA LEU A 10 4.80 8.19 18.22
C LEU A 10 4.42 7.14 19.27
N LEU A 11 5.31 6.19 19.55
CA LEU A 11 5.05 5.08 20.48
C LEU A 11 5.73 5.26 21.84
N ALA A 12 6.67 6.20 21.96
CA ALA A 12 7.31 6.57 23.22
C ALA A 12 6.29 6.98 24.29
N SER A 13 5.33 7.82 23.91
CA SER A 13 4.24 8.28 24.81
C SER A 13 3.31 7.16 25.26
N ARG A 14 3.35 5.99 24.59
CA ARG A 14 2.49 4.83 24.86
C ARG A 14 3.20 3.69 25.59
N GLY A 15 4.49 3.86 25.94
CA GLY A 15 5.25 2.83 26.65
C GLY A 15 5.58 1.59 25.81
N LEU A 16 5.53 1.70 24.47
CA LEU A 16 5.74 0.58 23.54
C LEU A 16 7.16 0.50 22.98
N LEU A 17 8.14 1.20 23.57
CA LEU A 17 9.51 1.31 23.05
C LEU A 17 10.18 -0.06 22.87
N THR A 18 10.12 -0.92 23.88
CA THR A 18 10.70 -2.28 23.79
C THR A 18 10.08 -3.09 22.65
N ALA A 19 8.76 -2.96 22.44
CA ALA A 19 8.09 -3.65 21.33
C ALA A 19 8.59 -3.14 19.96
N VAL A 20 8.88 -1.84 19.82
CA VAL A 20 9.46 -1.25 18.61
C VAL A 20 10.89 -1.76 18.38
N GLU A 21 11.72 -1.79 19.42
CA GLU A 21 13.09 -2.31 19.37
C GLU A 21 13.13 -3.80 18.99
N ASP A 22 12.16 -4.57 19.45
CA ASP A 22 12.01 -5.99 19.12
C ASP A 22 11.30 -6.23 17.78
N ALA A 23 10.73 -5.20 17.15
CA ALA A 23 10.06 -5.34 15.87
C ALA A 23 11.00 -5.91 14.81
N ARG A 24 10.46 -6.83 14.01
CA ARG A 24 11.14 -7.47 12.87
C ARG A 24 10.25 -7.38 11.63
N PRO A 25 10.83 -7.38 10.41
CA PRO A 25 10.06 -7.51 9.19
C PRO A 25 9.14 -8.73 9.21
N ASP A 26 7.91 -8.57 8.71
CA ASP A 26 6.96 -9.66 8.63
C ASP A 26 7.07 -10.40 7.29
N ASN A 27 7.07 -11.73 7.33
CA ASN A 27 6.76 -12.51 6.13
C ASN A 27 5.24 -12.47 5.91
N LEU A 28 4.79 -11.68 4.95
CA LEU A 28 3.38 -11.47 4.62
C LEU A 28 2.81 -12.58 3.71
N GLY A 29 3.20 -13.84 3.93
CA GLY A 29 2.78 -14.97 3.09
C GLY A 29 3.52 -15.08 1.75
N GLN A 30 4.64 -14.38 1.63
CA GLN A 30 5.51 -14.44 0.46
C GLN A 30 6.32 -15.72 0.51
N GLN A 31 6.51 -16.37 -0.64
CA GLN A 31 7.21 -17.65 -0.69
C GLN A 31 8.70 -17.42 -0.45
N PRO A 32 9.30 -17.93 0.65
CA PRO A 32 10.73 -17.84 0.85
C PRO A 32 11.44 -18.73 -0.18
N PRO A 33 12.60 -18.31 -0.69
CA PRO A 33 13.34 -19.00 -1.77
C PRO A 33 13.71 -20.45 -1.50
N SER A 34 13.84 -20.85 -0.24
CA SER A 34 14.34 -22.17 0.15
C SER A 34 13.31 -22.99 0.95
N GLY A 35 12.03 -22.60 0.91
CA GLY A 35 10.96 -23.33 1.60
C GLY A 35 10.99 -23.26 3.13
N GLY A 36 11.91 -22.48 3.72
CA GLY A 36 12.00 -22.26 5.17
C GLY A 36 11.23 -21.02 5.62
N GLY A 37 10.42 -21.14 6.68
CA GLY A 37 9.89 -19.98 7.39
C GLY A 37 11.03 -19.13 7.96
N GLY A 38 10.94 -17.81 7.83
CA GLY A 38 12.01 -16.89 8.25
C GLY A 38 11.57 -15.43 8.24
N VAL A 39 12.43 -14.57 8.79
CA VAL A 39 12.27 -13.11 8.80
C VAL A 39 12.87 -12.55 7.51
N PRO A 40 12.14 -11.78 6.70
CA PRO A 40 12.71 -11.12 5.51
C PRO A 40 13.91 -10.24 5.88
N GLU A 41 14.93 -10.22 5.02
CA GLU A 41 16.15 -9.43 5.22
C GLU A 41 15.87 -7.93 5.14
N VAL A 42 15.05 -7.51 4.17
CA VAL A 42 14.75 -6.11 3.88
C VAL A 42 16.05 -5.30 3.71
N PRO A 43 16.82 -5.58 2.64
CA PRO A 43 18.22 -5.13 2.50
C PRO A 43 18.39 -3.61 2.60
N TRP A 44 17.38 -2.85 2.18
CA TRP A 44 17.36 -1.40 2.27
C TRP A 44 17.24 -0.84 3.69
N ALA A 45 16.73 -1.62 4.64
CA ALA A 45 16.59 -1.21 6.05
C ALA A 45 17.68 -1.85 6.92
N ALA A 46 18.07 -3.10 6.64
CA ALA A 46 19.07 -3.84 7.42
C ALA A 46 20.47 -3.18 7.40
N GLY A 47 20.86 -2.53 6.30
CA GLY A 47 22.13 -1.80 6.18
C GLY A 47 22.07 -0.33 6.58
N GLY A 48 20.93 0.16 7.07
CA GLY A 48 20.70 1.57 7.40
C GLY A 48 21.12 1.96 8.82
N SER A 49 21.08 3.26 9.13
CA SER A 49 21.31 3.78 10.48
C SER A 49 20.16 3.52 11.44
N GLU A 50 18.95 3.28 10.93
CA GLU A 50 17.73 3.03 11.70
C GLU A 50 17.12 1.69 11.26
N PRO A 51 17.37 0.59 11.99
CA PRO A 51 16.93 -0.74 11.58
C PRO A 51 15.41 -0.91 11.59
N LYS A 52 14.64 0.03 12.16
CA LYS A 52 13.16 0.00 12.18
C LYS A 52 12.52 0.70 11.00
N ASP A 53 13.30 1.20 10.04
CA ASP A 53 12.78 1.85 8.84
C ASP A 53 11.90 0.92 7.98
N PHE A 54 12.03 -0.41 8.10
CA PHE A 54 11.13 -1.36 7.44
C PHE A 54 9.65 -1.16 7.81
N LEU A 55 9.34 -0.55 8.96
CA LEU A 55 7.98 -0.24 9.38
C LEU A 55 7.27 0.64 8.36
N GLY A 56 7.97 1.57 7.72
CA GLY A 56 7.41 2.40 6.67
C GLY A 56 7.03 1.60 5.42
N ASN A 57 7.80 0.58 5.06
CA ASN A 57 7.45 -0.31 3.94
C ASN A 57 6.27 -1.23 4.28
N SER A 58 6.20 -1.68 5.53
CA SER A 58 5.07 -2.45 6.05
C SER A 58 3.81 -1.60 6.05
N PHE A 59 3.92 -0.32 6.41
CA PHE A 59 2.84 0.66 6.33
C PHE A 59 2.34 0.84 4.90
N LEU A 60 3.23 1.00 3.91
CA LEU A 60 2.82 1.10 2.50
C LEU A 60 2.07 -0.16 2.02
N MET A 61 2.52 -1.35 2.43
CA MET A 61 1.82 -2.60 2.10
C MET A 61 0.45 -2.67 2.78
N TRP A 62 0.36 -2.22 4.03
CA TRP A 62 -0.88 -2.18 4.78
C TRP A 62 -1.89 -1.21 4.17
N LEU A 63 -1.47 -0.01 3.75
CA LEU A 63 -2.30 0.95 3.02
C LEU A 63 -2.84 0.32 1.73
N TRP A 64 -1.99 -0.36 0.96
CA TRP A 64 -2.42 -1.02 -0.26
C TRP A 64 -3.47 -2.10 0.00
N TRP A 65 -3.21 -2.99 0.96
CA TRP A 65 -4.15 -4.04 1.33
C TRP A 65 -5.50 -3.44 1.78
N ARG A 66 -5.48 -2.44 2.66
CA ARG A 66 -6.69 -1.74 3.15
C ARG A 66 -7.43 -1.00 2.04
N GLY A 67 -6.71 -0.46 1.06
CA GLY A 67 -7.28 0.11 -0.17
C GLY A 67 -8.16 -0.88 -0.93
N ASP A 68 -7.71 -2.13 -1.03
CA ASP A 68 -8.42 -3.17 -1.78
C ASP A 68 -9.55 -3.84 -0.98
N VAL A 69 -9.41 -3.98 0.35
CA VAL A 69 -10.39 -4.73 1.18
C VAL A 69 -11.37 -3.86 1.98
N ASN A 70 -11.08 -2.57 2.15
CA ASN A 70 -11.90 -1.63 2.93
C ASN A 70 -12.00 -0.25 2.26
N GLU A 71 -11.91 -0.21 0.93
CA GLU A 71 -12.01 1.02 0.14
C GLU A 71 -11.02 2.12 0.55
N GLY A 72 -9.95 1.76 1.27
CA GLY A 72 -8.94 2.70 1.74
C GLY A 72 -9.44 3.69 2.78
N LEU A 73 -10.51 3.39 3.51
CA LEU A 73 -11.03 4.24 4.59
C LEU A 73 -10.35 3.95 5.94
N PHE A 74 -9.97 5.02 6.63
CA PHE A 74 -9.28 5.02 7.92
C PHE A 74 -9.86 6.07 8.84
N ASP A 75 -10.19 5.68 10.07
CA ASP A 75 -10.61 6.62 11.11
C ASP A 75 -9.41 6.98 11.98
N LEU A 76 -9.15 8.27 12.11
CA LEU A 76 -8.08 8.81 12.94
C LEU A 76 -8.58 9.05 14.37
N ALA A 77 -7.64 9.18 15.32
CA ALA A 77 -7.95 9.34 16.73
C ALA A 77 -8.71 10.64 17.06
N ASP A 78 -8.60 11.65 16.22
CA ASP A 78 -9.32 12.93 16.34
C ASP A 78 -10.74 12.90 15.74
N GLY A 79 -11.17 11.75 15.21
CA GLY A 79 -12.47 11.55 14.58
C GLY A 79 -12.51 11.87 13.09
N THR A 80 -11.38 12.29 12.49
CA THR A 80 -11.28 12.51 11.05
C THR A 80 -11.32 11.17 10.30
N SER A 81 -12.15 11.07 9.27
CA SER A 81 -12.15 9.91 8.36
C SER A 81 -11.37 10.26 7.09
N VAL A 82 -10.41 9.42 6.73
CA VAL A 82 -9.49 9.63 5.62
C VAL A 82 -9.60 8.48 4.64
N SER A 83 -9.68 8.82 3.35
CA SER A 83 -9.53 7.88 2.26
C SER A 83 -8.12 7.94 1.68
N VAL A 84 -7.53 6.78 1.41
CA VAL A 84 -6.21 6.65 0.76
C VAL A 84 -6.27 5.65 -0.37
N ALA A 85 -5.82 6.06 -1.56
CA ALA A 85 -5.66 5.19 -2.71
C ALA A 85 -4.22 5.25 -3.25
N LEU A 86 -3.70 4.10 -3.69
CA LEU A 86 -2.43 4.04 -4.41
C LEU A 86 -2.66 4.34 -5.89
N ASP A 87 -1.94 5.34 -6.40
CA ASP A 87 -2.05 5.76 -7.80
C ASP A 87 -0.69 6.16 -8.40
N ARG A 88 -0.64 6.32 -9.72
CA ARG A 88 0.48 6.80 -10.54
C ARG A 88 1.73 5.92 -10.59
N SER A 89 2.22 5.44 -9.45
CA SER A 89 3.46 4.67 -9.40
C SER A 89 3.55 3.73 -8.20
N ILE A 90 4.17 2.56 -8.42
CA ILE A 90 4.61 1.66 -7.35
C ILE A 90 6.04 1.24 -7.65
N GLU A 91 6.96 1.58 -6.76
CA GLU A 91 8.30 1.04 -6.71
C GLU A 91 8.36 -0.05 -5.64
N SER A 92 8.84 -1.23 -5.99
CA SER A 92 8.93 -2.37 -5.09
C SER A 92 10.26 -3.11 -5.22
N GLU A 93 10.69 -3.76 -4.16
CA GLU A 93 11.96 -4.47 -4.08
C GLU A 93 11.82 -5.73 -3.24
N CYS A 94 12.58 -6.77 -3.54
CA CYS A 94 12.48 -8.06 -2.85
C CYS A 94 12.93 -7.93 -1.39
N GLY A 95 12.02 -8.21 -0.45
CA GLY A 95 12.36 -8.27 0.97
C GLY A 95 13.33 -9.40 1.31
N TRP A 96 13.53 -10.37 0.43
CA TRP A 96 14.48 -11.47 0.60
C TRP A 96 15.84 -11.23 -0.08
N GLY A 97 16.05 -10.08 -0.73
CA GLY A 97 17.32 -9.76 -1.39
C GLY A 97 17.63 -10.57 -2.65
N ILE A 98 16.68 -11.35 -3.18
CA ILE A 98 16.92 -12.29 -4.29
C ILE A 98 16.55 -11.69 -5.64
N THR A 99 15.38 -11.05 -5.72
CA THR A 99 14.92 -10.42 -6.94
C THR A 99 15.15 -8.91 -6.86
N GLY A 100 15.38 -8.31 -8.02
CA GLY A 100 15.68 -6.88 -8.09
C GLY A 100 14.48 -5.98 -7.85
N ARG A 101 14.76 -4.68 -7.90
CA ARG A 101 13.77 -3.61 -7.85
C ARG A 101 12.90 -3.59 -9.12
N GLN A 102 11.66 -3.12 -8.98
CA GLN A 102 10.73 -2.89 -10.08
C GLN A 102 9.98 -1.58 -9.84
N THR A 103 9.68 -0.88 -10.93
CA THR A 103 8.85 0.32 -10.91
C THR A 103 7.73 0.15 -11.93
N LEU A 104 6.50 0.33 -11.50
CA LEU A 104 5.32 0.40 -12.33
C LEU A 104 4.83 1.85 -12.35
N ASN A 105 4.58 2.40 -13.53
CA ASN A 105 4.05 3.76 -13.70
C ASN A 105 2.85 3.72 -14.63
N GLY A 106 1.76 4.36 -14.23
CA GLY A 106 0.52 4.40 -15.00
C GLY A 106 -0.68 4.64 -14.08
N ASP A 107 -1.88 4.46 -14.61
CA ASP A 107 -3.10 4.67 -13.84
C ASP A 107 -3.41 3.41 -13.02
N THR A 108 -3.56 3.59 -11.70
CA THR A 108 -3.87 2.53 -10.74
C THR A 108 -2.98 1.27 -10.89
N PRO A 109 -1.64 1.40 -10.84
CA PRO A 109 -0.70 0.27 -10.98
C PRO A 109 -0.88 -0.79 -9.89
N SER A 110 -1.51 -0.40 -8.77
CA SER A 110 -1.93 -1.27 -7.69
C SER A 110 -2.86 -2.40 -8.13
N ARG A 111 -3.56 -2.28 -9.27
CA ARG A 111 -4.49 -3.30 -9.80
C ARG A 111 -3.90 -4.17 -10.90
N TRP A 112 -2.68 -3.91 -11.34
CA TRP A 112 -2.09 -4.61 -12.47
C TRP A 112 -1.67 -6.05 -12.11
N ALA A 113 -1.60 -6.92 -13.12
CA ALA A 113 -1.17 -8.30 -12.94
C ALA A 113 0.30 -8.36 -12.49
N GLU A 114 1.15 -7.49 -13.06
CA GLU A 114 2.57 -7.37 -12.74
C GLU A 114 2.80 -7.00 -11.28
N ALA A 115 1.95 -6.11 -10.72
CA ALA A 115 2.00 -5.74 -9.31
C ALA A 115 1.65 -6.93 -8.41
N SER A 116 0.63 -7.71 -8.81
CA SER A 116 0.19 -8.90 -8.08
C SER A 116 1.26 -10.00 -8.08
N ILE A 117 1.89 -10.24 -9.23
CA ILE A 117 3.01 -11.19 -9.37
C ILE A 117 4.23 -10.73 -8.55
N ALA A 118 4.56 -9.44 -8.59
CA ALA A 118 5.67 -8.87 -7.84
C ALA A 118 5.50 -9.06 -6.32
N THR A 119 4.32 -8.77 -5.79
CA THR A 119 4.04 -8.94 -4.37
C THR A 119 4.08 -10.41 -3.95
N LEU A 120 3.58 -11.33 -4.78
CA LEU A 120 3.69 -12.78 -4.55
C LEU A 120 5.17 -13.23 -4.50
N ALA A 121 6.00 -12.68 -5.38
CA ALA A 121 7.43 -12.98 -5.48
C ALA A 121 8.29 -12.34 -4.36
N GLY A 122 7.67 -11.84 -3.28
CA GLY A 122 8.41 -11.30 -2.15
C GLY A 122 8.73 -9.82 -2.22
N LYS A 123 8.21 -9.08 -3.21
CA LYS A 123 8.47 -7.64 -3.30
C LYS A 123 7.59 -6.85 -2.35
N LEU A 124 8.20 -5.90 -1.65
CA LEU A 124 7.53 -4.94 -0.78
C LEU A 124 7.58 -3.55 -1.40
N PRO A 125 6.53 -2.73 -1.25
CA PRO A 125 6.53 -1.35 -1.73
C PRO A 125 7.61 -0.53 -1.01
N ARG A 126 8.46 0.11 -1.79
CA ARG A 126 9.50 1.06 -1.38
C ARG A 126 9.01 2.49 -1.45
N ARG A 127 8.31 2.81 -2.54
CA ARG A 127 7.72 4.12 -2.81
C ARG A 127 6.41 3.92 -3.57
N VAL A 128 5.38 4.67 -3.20
CA VAL A 128 4.08 4.63 -3.87
C VAL A 128 3.57 6.04 -4.09
N GLY A 129 2.89 6.26 -5.21
CA GLY A 129 2.03 7.43 -5.37
C GLY A 129 0.74 7.22 -4.59
N LEU A 130 0.24 8.28 -3.97
CA LEU A 130 -0.92 8.31 -3.11
C LEU A 130 -1.85 9.44 -3.51
N VAL A 131 -3.14 9.14 -3.46
CA VAL A 131 -4.23 10.11 -3.32
C VAL A 131 -4.75 9.99 -1.90
N VAL A 132 -4.78 11.10 -1.17
CA VAL A 132 -5.26 11.17 0.22
C VAL A 132 -6.36 12.21 0.29
N SER A 133 -7.49 11.88 0.90
CA SER A 133 -8.59 12.84 1.09
C SER A 133 -9.25 12.69 2.45
N ASP A 134 -9.57 13.81 3.09
CA ASP A 134 -10.36 13.89 4.33
C ASP A 134 -11.88 14.09 4.06
N GLY A 135 -12.30 13.92 2.80
CA GLY A 135 -13.68 14.13 2.33
C GLY A 135 -13.99 15.57 1.90
N VAL A 136 -13.13 16.54 2.24
CA VAL A 136 -13.27 17.94 1.82
C VAL A 136 -12.16 18.31 0.84
N GLN A 137 -10.93 17.93 1.18
CA GLN A 137 -9.71 18.24 0.46
C GLN A 137 -9.07 16.95 -0.08
N GLU A 138 -8.34 17.07 -1.18
CA GLU A 138 -7.59 15.96 -1.78
C GLU A 138 -6.15 16.38 -2.04
N TRP A 139 -5.21 15.58 -1.55
CA TRP A 139 -3.78 15.71 -1.77
C TRP A 139 -3.28 14.56 -2.64
N ASN A 140 -2.32 14.88 -3.50
CA ASN A 140 -1.63 13.89 -4.31
C ASN A 140 -0.13 13.95 -3.98
N CYS A 141 0.51 12.83 -3.69
CA CYS A 141 1.95 12.81 -3.39
C CYS A 141 2.60 11.47 -3.73
N SER A 142 3.92 11.40 -3.65
CA SER A 142 4.65 10.14 -3.57
C SER A 142 5.23 9.99 -2.17
N LEU A 143 5.02 8.83 -1.54
CA LEU A 143 5.58 8.50 -0.23
C LEU A 143 6.62 7.39 -0.36
N GLN A 144 7.86 7.68 0.07
CA GLN A 144 8.90 6.68 0.28
C GLN A 144 8.80 6.12 1.70
N GLY A 145 8.65 4.80 1.82
CA GLY A 145 8.34 4.11 3.07
C GLY A 145 9.45 4.21 4.12
N ASP A 146 10.64 3.66 3.84
CA ASP A 146 11.76 3.60 4.81
C ASP A 146 12.14 4.95 5.39
N ARG A 147 12.22 5.97 4.54
CA ARG A 147 12.60 7.33 4.95
C ARG A 147 11.42 8.19 5.36
N PHE A 148 10.19 7.70 5.21
CA PHE A 148 8.96 8.46 5.41
C PHE A 148 8.97 9.83 4.68
N VAL A 149 9.54 9.85 3.45
CA VAL A 149 9.72 11.08 2.67
C VAL A 149 8.57 11.26 1.71
N VAL A 150 7.90 12.41 1.81
CA VAL A 150 6.88 12.87 0.87
C VAL A 150 7.55 13.68 -0.24
N SER A 151 7.26 13.35 -1.49
CA SER A 151 7.73 14.08 -2.67
C SER A 151 6.57 14.40 -3.61
N GLY A 152 6.70 15.49 -4.37
CA GLY A 152 5.70 15.89 -5.36
C GLY A 152 4.31 16.20 -4.78
N LEU A 153 4.23 16.64 -3.52
CA LEU A 153 2.97 17.01 -2.88
C LEU A 153 2.24 18.09 -3.68
N ARG A 154 1.08 17.72 -4.22
CA ARG A 154 0.12 18.63 -4.83
C ARG A 154 -0.97 18.91 -3.81
N LEU A 155 -1.13 20.18 -3.50
CA LEU A 155 -2.15 20.65 -2.57
C LEU A 155 -3.52 20.71 -3.25
N PRO A 156 -4.61 20.56 -2.48
CA PRO A 156 -5.96 20.87 -2.91
C PRO A 156 -6.01 22.24 -3.59
N ARG A 157 -6.84 22.35 -4.62
CA ARG A 157 -7.12 23.65 -5.23
C ARG A 157 -8.07 24.41 -4.29
N PRO A 158 -7.75 25.67 -3.91
CA PRO A 158 -8.69 26.51 -3.19
C PRO A 158 -9.99 26.67 -3.98
N GLU A 159 -11.13 26.65 -3.30
CA GLU A 159 -12.44 26.91 -3.93
C GLU A 159 -12.54 28.37 -4.37
N GLU A 160 -12.05 29.28 -3.53
CA GLU A 160 -11.98 30.71 -3.80
C GLU A 160 -10.52 31.16 -3.95
N PRO A 161 -10.23 32.08 -4.88
CA PRO A 161 -8.90 32.65 -4.99
C PRO A 161 -8.62 33.59 -3.82
N ALA A 162 -7.47 33.40 -3.17
CA ALA A 162 -6.97 34.33 -2.15
C ALA A 162 -6.86 35.77 -2.71
N GLU A 163 -7.31 36.75 -1.93
CA GLU A 163 -7.34 38.16 -2.32
C GLU A 163 -5.95 38.80 -2.22
N THR A 164 -5.12 38.30 -1.30
CA THR A 164 -3.77 38.79 -1.04
C THR A 164 -2.70 37.69 -1.12
N PRO A 165 -1.43 38.05 -1.40
CA PRO A 165 -0.32 37.09 -1.34
C PRO A 165 -0.12 36.45 0.04
N LEU A 166 -0.49 37.14 1.12
CA LEU A 166 -0.38 36.63 2.48
C LEU A 166 -1.41 35.53 2.74
N GLU A 167 -2.66 35.74 2.35
CA GLU A 167 -3.72 34.72 2.46
C GLU A 167 -3.34 33.47 1.66
N ALA A 168 -2.89 33.63 0.42
CA ALA A 168 -2.43 32.51 -0.41
C ALA A 168 -1.29 31.71 0.27
N ALA A 169 -0.39 32.39 0.99
CA ALA A 169 0.69 31.72 1.72
C ALA A 169 0.15 30.97 2.96
N LEU A 170 -0.76 31.58 3.71
CA LEU A 170 -1.38 30.98 4.90
C LEU A 170 -2.21 29.74 4.55
N GLU A 171 -3.00 29.78 3.48
CA GLU A 171 -3.76 28.63 2.98
C GLU A 171 -2.84 27.46 2.62
N ARG A 172 -1.72 27.74 1.93
CA ARG A 172 -0.74 26.69 1.59
C ARG A 172 -0.09 26.09 2.82
N ILE A 173 0.29 26.90 3.80
CA ILE A 173 0.84 26.43 5.07
C ILE A 173 -0.20 25.56 5.78
N GLY A 174 -1.44 26.04 5.90
CA GLY A 174 -2.53 25.29 6.53
C GLY A 174 -2.79 23.94 5.87
N SER A 175 -2.80 23.90 4.52
CA SER A 175 -2.98 22.65 3.78
C SER A 175 -1.81 21.67 3.96
N ILE A 176 -0.57 22.16 4.01
CA ILE A 176 0.61 21.33 4.29
C ILE A 176 0.56 20.79 5.72
N THR A 177 0.21 21.62 6.71
CA THR A 177 0.08 21.20 8.12
C THR A 177 -1.04 20.19 8.30
N SER A 178 -2.16 20.37 7.60
CA SER A 178 -3.27 19.41 7.61
C SER A 178 -2.82 18.07 7.04
N PHE A 179 -2.17 18.07 5.87
CA PHE A 179 -1.61 16.86 5.27
C PHE A 179 -0.60 16.15 6.18
N ASP A 180 0.33 16.88 6.81
CA ASP A 180 1.30 16.30 7.76
C ASP A 180 0.59 15.64 8.96
N THR A 181 -0.46 16.29 9.47
CA THR A 181 -1.30 15.74 10.56
C THR A 181 -1.98 14.44 10.13
N LEU A 182 -2.59 14.41 8.93
CA LEU A 182 -3.22 13.21 8.39
C LEU A 182 -2.22 12.06 8.21
N MET A 183 -1.03 12.34 7.67
CA MET A 183 0.00 11.32 7.46
C MET A 183 0.53 10.73 8.77
N ASN A 184 0.76 11.57 9.78
CA ASN A 184 1.14 11.12 11.12
C ASN A 184 0.00 10.32 11.79
N GLY A 185 -1.24 10.74 11.60
CA GLY A 185 -2.43 10.01 12.07
C GLY A 185 -2.55 8.63 11.44
N LEU A 186 -2.46 8.52 10.12
CA LEU A 186 -2.50 7.25 9.39
C LEU A 186 -1.39 6.30 9.84
N TYR A 187 -0.18 6.81 10.01
CA TYR A 187 0.93 6.00 10.49
C TYR A 187 0.73 5.56 11.94
N THR A 188 0.15 6.43 12.79
CA THR A 188 -0.23 6.07 14.16
C THR A 188 -1.24 4.93 14.18
N VAL A 189 -2.30 4.98 13.37
CA VAL A 189 -3.31 3.91 13.26
C VAL A 189 -2.65 2.59 12.84
N PHE A 190 -1.75 2.63 11.87
CA PHE A 190 -0.98 1.45 11.47
C PHE A 190 -0.12 0.90 12.61
N LEU A 191 0.61 1.76 13.31
CA LEU A 191 1.49 1.35 14.41
C LEU A 191 0.69 0.74 15.57
N GLU A 192 -0.47 1.32 15.90
CA GLU A 192 -1.39 0.76 16.90
C GLU A 192 -1.86 -0.63 16.48
N GLU A 193 -2.26 -0.82 15.23
CA GLU A 193 -2.64 -2.15 14.74
C GLU A 193 -1.44 -3.12 14.78
N ARG A 194 -0.26 -2.67 14.30
CA ARG A 194 0.99 -3.43 14.18
C ARG A 194 1.53 -3.96 15.51
N PHE A 195 1.35 -3.20 16.58
CA PHE A 195 1.81 -3.56 17.93
C PHE A 195 0.69 -4.05 18.84
N SER A 196 -0.53 -4.22 18.31
CA SER A 196 -1.65 -4.86 19.02
C SER A 196 -1.75 -6.36 18.75
N SER A 197 -2.61 -7.03 19.51
CA SER A 197 -2.98 -8.43 19.27
C SER A 197 -3.65 -8.66 17.90
N ARG A 198 -4.22 -7.62 17.28
CA ARG A 198 -4.89 -7.68 15.98
C ARG A 198 -3.93 -7.91 14.81
N TRP A 199 -2.65 -7.56 14.97
CA TRP A 199 -1.67 -7.66 13.88
C TRP A 199 -1.58 -9.07 13.29
N SER A 200 -1.72 -10.11 14.12
CA SER A 200 -1.73 -11.50 13.68
C SER A 200 -2.79 -11.76 12.61
N ALA A 201 -4.02 -11.28 12.82
CA ALA A 201 -5.12 -11.38 11.87
C ALA A 201 -4.88 -10.53 10.62
N SER A 202 -4.37 -9.30 10.77
CA SER A 202 -4.04 -8.43 9.64
C SER A 202 -2.99 -9.06 8.73
N ARG A 203 -1.94 -9.68 9.29
CA ARG A 203 -0.93 -10.42 8.50
C ARG A 203 -1.53 -11.58 7.72
N SER A 204 -2.40 -12.37 8.36
CA SER A 204 -3.11 -13.45 7.66
C SER A 204 -4.02 -12.89 6.56
N GLY A 205 -4.67 -11.76 6.79
CA GLY A 205 -5.46 -11.04 5.79
C GLY A 205 -4.64 -10.60 4.59
N ILE A 206 -3.48 -9.99 4.83
CA ILE A 206 -2.54 -9.57 3.78
C ILE A 206 -2.04 -10.79 2.99
N ALA A 207 -1.59 -11.85 3.67
CA ALA A 207 -1.11 -13.08 3.03
C ALA A 207 -2.16 -13.73 2.12
N ASN A 208 -3.41 -13.81 2.61
CA ASN A 208 -4.53 -14.32 1.83
C ASN A 208 -4.83 -13.43 0.62
N TRP A 209 -4.83 -12.11 0.80
CA TRP A 209 -5.04 -11.13 -0.27
C TRP A 209 -3.98 -11.25 -1.37
N ILE A 210 -2.69 -11.34 -1.01
CA ILE A 210 -1.59 -11.56 -1.96
C ILE A 210 -1.80 -12.85 -2.77
N SER A 211 -2.17 -13.93 -2.08
CA SER A 211 -2.40 -15.24 -2.70
C SER A 211 -3.62 -15.29 -3.62
N GLN A 212 -4.67 -14.52 -3.33
CA GLN A 212 -5.87 -14.46 -4.16
C GLN A 212 -5.65 -13.62 -5.42
N ARG A 213 -4.89 -12.52 -5.31
CA ARG A 213 -4.60 -11.62 -6.43
C ARG A 213 -3.74 -12.22 -7.53
N SER A 214 -2.93 -13.22 -7.21
CA SER A 214 -2.08 -13.91 -8.17
C SER A 214 -2.80 -15.01 -8.95
N ARG A 215 -4.01 -15.41 -8.53
CA ARG A 215 -4.80 -16.38 -9.29
C ARG A 215 -5.21 -15.75 -10.61
N PRO A 216 -4.98 -16.43 -11.76
CA PRO A 216 -5.55 -16.00 -13.02
C PRO A 216 -7.05 -15.78 -12.84
N ARG A 217 -7.55 -14.60 -13.22
CA ARG A 217 -8.99 -14.35 -13.29
C ARG A 217 -9.55 -15.31 -14.34
N THR A 218 -10.02 -16.47 -13.91
CA THR A 218 -10.78 -17.41 -14.72
C THR A 218 -12.13 -16.76 -14.97
N GLY A 219 -12.18 -15.90 -15.98
CA GLY A 219 -13.30 -15.00 -16.19
C GLY A 219 -13.25 -14.27 -17.53
N PHE A 220 -12.82 -14.99 -18.58
CA PHE A 220 -13.26 -14.76 -19.95
C PHE A 220 -13.49 -16.14 -20.58
N ALA A 221 -14.36 -16.94 -19.94
CA ALA A 221 -15.08 -17.96 -20.69
C ALA A 221 -16.27 -17.23 -21.33
N THR A 222 -16.16 -16.93 -22.62
CA THR A 222 -17.32 -16.60 -23.45
C THR A 222 -18.21 -17.84 -23.48
N ASP A 223 -19.18 -17.89 -22.59
CA ASP A 223 -20.23 -18.92 -22.54
C ASP A 223 -21.27 -18.73 -23.66
N SER A 224 -20.78 -18.40 -24.86
CA SER A 224 -21.59 -18.05 -26.02
C SER A 224 -20.82 -18.33 -27.31
N MET A 225 -20.14 -19.47 -27.43
CA MET A 225 -19.66 -19.92 -28.75
C MET A 225 -19.24 -21.40 -28.84
N VAL A 226 -19.91 -22.35 -28.17
CA VAL A 226 -19.84 -23.78 -28.58
C VAL A 226 -21.17 -24.48 -28.30
N GLN A 227 -22.26 -23.95 -28.86
CA GLN A 227 -23.52 -24.69 -29.01
C GLN A 227 -24.21 -24.28 -30.31
N ALA A 228 -23.44 -24.31 -31.40
CA ALA A 228 -23.94 -24.11 -32.75
C ALA A 228 -23.18 -25.03 -33.71
N ASP A 229 -23.10 -26.32 -33.37
CA ASP A 229 -22.75 -27.36 -34.35
C ASP A 229 -23.33 -28.71 -33.92
N SER A 230 -24.66 -28.78 -33.85
CA SER A 230 -25.35 -30.06 -33.65
C SER A 230 -26.76 -30.06 -34.27
N THR A 231 -26.95 -29.43 -35.43
CA THR A 231 -28.15 -29.65 -36.25
C THR A 231 -27.86 -29.41 -37.72
N ALA A 232 -27.32 -30.41 -38.40
CA ALA A 232 -27.44 -30.55 -39.85
C ALA A 232 -27.58 -32.04 -40.19
N SER A 233 -28.81 -32.53 -40.10
CA SER A 233 -29.21 -33.85 -40.60
C SER A 233 -29.14 -33.85 -42.13
N VAL A 234 -28.36 -34.77 -42.70
CA VAL A 234 -28.31 -35.02 -44.15
C VAL A 234 -29.50 -35.91 -44.54
N PRO A 235 -30.36 -35.52 -45.50
CA PRO A 235 -31.36 -36.42 -46.04
C PRO A 235 -30.75 -37.35 -47.10
N VAL A 236 -31.16 -38.62 -47.02
CA VAL A 236 -30.86 -39.72 -47.94
C VAL A 236 -31.75 -39.61 -49.19
N HIS A 237 -31.13 -39.67 -50.36
CA HIS A 237 -31.71 -40.13 -51.65
C HIS A 237 -30.53 -40.81 -52.39
N SER A 238 -30.46 -42.13 -52.60
CA SER A 238 -31.26 -43.01 -53.46
C SER A 238 -31.35 -42.53 -54.90
N GLU A 239 -30.37 -42.94 -55.72
CA GLU A 239 -30.50 -43.57 -57.05
C GLU A 239 -29.21 -44.33 -57.40
#